data_AF-A0A4Y1RFG9-F1
#
_entry.id   AF-A0A4Y1RFG9-F1
#
_cell.length_a   1.000
_cell.length_b   1.000
_cell.length_c   1.000
_cell.angle_alpha   90.00
_cell.angle_beta   90.00
_cell.angle_gamma   90.00
#
_symmetry.space_group_name_H-M   'P 1'
#
loop_
_entity.id
_entity.type
_entity.pdbx_description
1 polymer ?
#
loop_
_entity_poly.entity_id
_entity_poly.type
_entity_poly.pdbx_seq_one_letter_code
_entity_poly.pdbx_strand_id
1 'polypeptide(L)'
;MGHDDYMYLVAKENGSTLPQAGLFIIRYHSFYPLHKSGAYEHLMNKEDEENLKWLQIFNKYDLYSKSKVRIDVEKVKPYYLSLIDKYFPEKLRW
;
A
#
# COMPACT_ATOMS: atom_id res chain seq x y z
N MET A 1 -9.86 -13.66 2.34
CA MET A 1 -8.84 -12.94 3.12
C MET A 1 -7.49 -13.20 2.49
N GLY A 2 -6.76 -12.13 2.18
CA GLY A 2 -5.43 -12.17 1.55
C GLY A 2 -4.48 -11.19 2.24
N HIS A 3 -3.31 -10.95 1.64
CA HIS A 3 -2.30 -10.08 2.25
C HIS A 3 -2.74 -8.62 2.36
N ASP A 4 -3.59 -8.12 1.45
CA ASP A 4 -4.10 -6.75 1.47
C ASP A 4 -4.81 -6.39 2.78
N ASP A 5 -5.91 -7.10 3.10
CA ASP A 5 -6.68 -6.86 4.32
C ASP A 5 -5.83 -7.14 5.57
N TYR A 6 -4.99 -8.18 5.54
CA TYR A 6 -4.10 -8.51 6.65
C TYR A 6 -3.13 -7.35 6.95
N MET A 7 -2.42 -6.86 5.94
CA MET A 7 -1.46 -5.77 6.12
C MET A 7 -2.13 -4.45 6.45
N TYR A 8 -3.33 -4.18 5.91
CA TYR A 8 -4.13 -3.02 6.32
C TYR A 8 -4.47 -3.08 7.81
N LEU A 9 -4.91 -4.23 8.31
CA LEU A 9 -5.20 -4.42 9.73
C LEU A 9 -3.93 -4.31 10.59
N VAL A 10 -2.82 -4.91 10.18
CA VAL A 10 -1.53 -4.76 10.89
C VAL A 10 -1.15 -3.28 10.99
N ALA A 11 -1.19 -2.53 9.89
CA ALA A 11 -0.85 -1.11 9.90
C ALA A 11 -1.79 -0.29 10.80
N LYS A 12 -3.10 -0.52 10.70
CA LYS A 12 -4.12 0.20 11.46
C LYS A 12 -4.05 -0.12 12.96
N GLU A 13 -4.01 -1.40 13.32
CA GLU A 13 -4.06 -1.86 14.72
C GLU A 13 -2.76 -1.60 15.48
N ASN A 14 -1.64 -1.40 14.77
CA ASN A 14 -0.38 -0.94 15.39
C ASN A 14 -0.25 0.59 15.42
N GLY A 15 -1.29 1.33 15.03
CA GLY A 15 -1.27 2.80 15.10
C GLY A 15 -0.30 3.46 14.12
N SER A 16 -0.14 2.89 12.92
CA SER A 16 0.67 3.52 11.86
C SER A 16 0.16 4.94 11.56
N THR A 17 1.10 5.85 11.29
CA THR A 17 0.81 7.24 10.91
C THR A 17 0.84 7.45 9.39
N LEU A 18 0.79 6.37 8.61
CA LEU A 18 0.65 6.47 7.17
C LEU A 18 -0.59 7.30 6.79
N PRO A 19 -0.51 8.13 5.75
CA PRO A 19 -1.68 8.84 5.26
C PRO A 19 -2.74 7.87 4.79
N GLN A 20 -4.00 8.31 4.81
CA GLN A 20 -5.15 7.51 4.42
C GLN A 20 -5.00 6.86 3.04
N ALA A 21 -4.44 7.59 2.06
CA ALA A 21 -4.15 7.05 0.72
C ALA A 21 -3.16 5.86 0.75
N GLY A 22 -2.18 5.87 1.65
CA GLY A 22 -1.24 4.76 1.83
C GLY A 22 -1.92 3.52 2.39
N LEU A 23 -2.80 3.68 3.38
CA LEU A 23 -3.61 2.58 3.93
C LEU A 23 -4.59 2.02 2.89
N PHE A 24 -5.20 2.90 2.09
CA PHE A 24 -6.08 2.50 0.98
C PHE A 24 -5.32 1.68 -0.06
N ILE A 25 -4.12 2.10 -0.44
CA ILE A 25 -3.27 1.34 -1.38
C ILE A 25 -2.96 -0.05 -0.83
N ILE A 26 -2.51 -0.16 0.42
CA ILE A 26 -2.20 -1.45 1.05
C ILE A 26 -3.41 -2.39 0.98
N ARG A 27 -4.61 -1.86 1.24
CA ARG A 27 -5.84 -2.66 1.31
C ARG A 27 -6.42 -3.09 -0.04
N TYR A 28 -6.13 -2.37 -1.13
CA TYR A 28 -6.82 -2.59 -2.40
C TYR A 28 -5.91 -2.80 -3.61
N HIS A 29 -4.59 -2.87 -3.44
CA HIS A 29 -3.64 -3.05 -4.55
C HIS A 29 -3.76 -4.38 -5.30
N SER A 30 -4.41 -5.39 -4.70
CA SER A 30 -4.76 -6.63 -5.38
C SER A 30 -6.15 -6.61 -6.01
N PHE A 31 -6.95 -5.55 -5.82
CA PHE A 31 -8.34 -5.48 -6.29
C PHE A 31 -8.45 -5.01 -7.75
N TYR A 32 -7.84 -5.76 -8.67
CA TYR A 32 -7.77 -5.44 -10.10
C TYR A 32 -9.12 -5.17 -10.78
N PRO A 33 -10.21 -5.92 -10.51
CA PRO A 33 -11.53 -5.59 -11.05
C PRO A 33 -11.93 -4.13 -10.82
N LEU A 34 -11.61 -3.55 -9.65
CA LEU A 34 -11.86 -2.15 -9.34
C LEU A 34 -10.87 -1.24 -10.08
N HIS A 35 -9.60 -1.30 -9.72
CA HIS A 35 -8.65 -0.25 -10.13
C HIS A 35 -8.12 -0.38 -11.57
N LYS A 36 -8.36 -1.50 -12.25
CA LYS A 36 -7.98 -1.71 -13.65
C LYS A 36 -9.18 -1.82 -14.60
N SER A 37 -10.26 -2.45 -14.15
CA SER A 37 -11.41 -2.74 -15.02
C SER A 37 -12.65 -1.86 -14.75
N GLY A 38 -12.64 -1.02 -13.71
CA GLY A 38 -13.77 -0.14 -13.37
C GLY A 38 -15.00 -0.88 -12.83
N ALA A 39 -14.86 -2.14 -12.43
CA ALA A 39 -15.94 -2.88 -11.78
C ALA A 39 -16.13 -2.40 -10.34
N TYR A 40 -17.32 -2.61 -9.77
CA TYR A 40 -17.64 -2.29 -8.38
C TYR A 40 -17.60 -0.80 -7.99
N GLU A 41 -17.56 0.13 -8.95
CA GLU A 41 -17.64 1.58 -8.68
C GLU A 41 -18.92 1.97 -7.93
N HIS A 42 -20.04 1.26 -8.16
CA HIS A 42 -21.30 1.46 -7.43
C HIS A 42 -21.24 1.15 -5.93
N LEU A 43 -20.15 0.52 -5.45
CA LEU A 43 -19.90 0.27 -4.03
C LEU A 43 -18.98 1.31 -3.39
N MET A 44 -18.42 2.23 -4.18
CA MET A 44 -17.48 3.24 -3.71
C MET A 44 -18.22 4.41 -3.05
N ASN A 45 -17.57 5.00 -2.05
CA ASN A 45 -17.92 6.33 -1.56
C ASN A 45 -16.96 7.39 -2.13
N LYS A 46 -17.21 8.66 -1.80
CA LYS A 46 -16.39 9.79 -2.28
C LYS A 46 -14.91 9.69 -1.89
N GLU A 47 -14.61 9.19 -0.70
CA GLU A 47 -13.22 9.01 -0.24
C GLU A 47 -12.52 7.92 -1.06
N ASP A 48 -13.23 6.83 -1.39
CA ASP A 48 -12.68 5.77 -2.24
C ASP A 48 -12.36 6.30 -3.65
N GLU A 49 -13.24 7.13 -4.22
CA GLU A 49 -13.03 7.78 -5.52
C GLU A 49 -11.77 8.67 -5.50
N GLU A 50 -11.60 9.46 -4.44
CA GLU A 50 -10.43 10.32 -4.28
C GLU A 50 -9.12 9.53 -4.11
N ASN A 51 -9.17 8.36 -3.48
CA ASN A 51 -8.01 7.50 -3.26
C ASN A 51 -7.68 6.58 -4.44
N LEU A 52 -8.67 6.25 -5.29
CA LEU A 52 -8.48 5.38 -6.45
C LEU A 52 -7.37 5.87 -7.39
N LYS A 53 -7.23 7.19 -7.55
CA LYS A 53 -6.16 7.79 -8.35
C LYS A 53 -4.75 7.42 -7.84
N TRP A 54 -4.57 7.37 -6.52
CA TRP A 54 -3.31 7.01 -5.88
C TRP A 54 -3.02 5.53 -6.06
N LEU A 55 -4.05 4.70 -5.95
CA LEU A 55 -3.97 3.26 -6.21
C LEU A 55 -3.55 2.95 -7.65
N GLN A 56 -4.13 3.64 -8.62
CA GLN A 56 -3.77 3.48 -10.03
C GLN A 56 -2.31 3.92 -10.32
N ILE A 57 -1.83 4.98 -9.66
CA ILE A 57 -0.43 5.40 -9.76
C ILE A 57 0.49 4.33 -9.14
N PHE A 58 0.18 3.86 -7.94
CA PHE A 58 0.95 2.82 -7.25
C PHE A 58 1.05 1.53 -8.08
N ASN A 59 -0.07 1.09 -8.67
CA ASN A 59 -0.13 -0.16 -9.44
C ASN A 59 0.88 -0.19 -10.61
N LYS A 60 1.20 0.96 -11.22
CA LYS A 60 2.25 1.03 -12.25
C LYS A 60 3.62 0.64 -11.69
N TYR A 61 3.96 1.11 -10.50
CA TYR A 61 5.22 0.76 -9.87
C TYR A 61 5.23 -0.69 -9.39
N ASP A 62 4.15 -1.17 -8.76
CA ASP A 62 4.05 -2.57 -8.33
C ASP A 62 4.20 -3.55 -9.51
N LEU A 63 3.51 -3.28 -10.62
CA LEU A 63 3.54 -4.18 -11.77
C LEU A 63 4.85 -4.11 -12.55
N TYR A 64 5.37 -2.91 -12.79
CA TYR A 64 6.45 -2.70 -13.76
C TYR A 64 7.85 -2.50 -13.14
N SER A 65 7.98 -2.39 -11.82
CA SER A 65 9.30 -2.38 -11.17
C SER A 65 9.92 -3.77 -10.99
N LYS A 66 9.17 -4.83 -11.30
CA LYS A 66 9.63 -6.24 -11.22
C LYS A 66 10.74 -6.47 -12.24
N SER A 67 11.98 -6.44 -11.76
CA SER A 67 13.19 -6.62 -12.57
C SER A 67 13.99 -7.84 -12.12
N LYS A 68 14.72 -8.46 -13.07
CA LYS A 68 15.71 -9.50 -12.75
C LYS A 68 16.97 -8.91 -12.10
N VAL A 69 17.22 -7.62 -12.30
CA VAL A 69 18.33 -6.89 -11.67
C VAL A 69 17.96 -6.61 -10.24
N ARG A 70 18.76 -7.11 -9.30
CA ARG A 70 18.54 -6.90 -7.87
C ARG A 70 19.07 -5.53 -7.45
N ILE A 71 18.36 -4.90 -6.52
CA ILE A 71 18.77 -3.66 -5.86
C ILE A 71 19.81 -4.02 -4.78
N ASP A 72 20.81 -3.16 -4.60
CA ASP A 72 21.71 -3.23 -3.46
C ASP A 72 20.96 -2.82 -2.19
N VAL A 73 20.59 -3.82 -1.38
CA VAL A 73 19.79 -3.63 -0.17
C VAL A 73 20.51 -2.77 0.87
N GLU A 74 21.82 -2.95 1.05
CA GLU A 74 22.57 -2.22 2.08
C GLU A 74 22.64 -0.72 1.75
N LYS A 75 22.66 -0.37 0.47
CA LYS A 75 22.61 1.03 0.03
C LYS A 75 21.28 1.70 0.32
N VAL A 76 20.15 1.01 0.16
CA VAL A 76 18.81 1.60 0.31
C VAL A 76 18.22 1.45 1.72
N LYS A 77 18.73 0.50 2.50
CA LYS A 77 18.23 0.16 3.83
C LYS A 77 18.17 1.36 4.80
N PRO A 78 19.19 2.24 4.92
CA PRO A 78 19.13 3.38 5.84
C PRO A 78 17.95 4.32 5.53
N TYR A 79 17.66 4.52 4.23
CA TYR A 79 16.53 5.33 3.79
C TYR A 79 15.20 4.71 4.21
N TYR A 80 14.98 3.42 3.90
CA TYR A 80 13.73 2.76 4.26
C TYR A 80 13.54 2.59 5.76
N LEU A 81 14.61 2.36 6.54
CA LEU A 81 14.53 2.34 8.00
C LEU A 81 14.04 3.69 8.56
N SER A 82 14.58 4.81 8.07
CA SER A 82 14.11 6.13 8.50
C SER A 82 12.63 6.40 8.20
N LEU A 83 12.10 5.80 7.13
CA LEU A 83 10.67 5.87 6.81
C LEU A 83 9.86 4.95 7.72
N ILE A 84 10.35 3.75 8.03
CA ILE A 84 9.70 2.83 8.96
C ILE A 84 9.59 3.49 10.33
N ASP A 85 10.68 4.06 10.86
CA ASP A 85 10.72 4.74 12.15
C ASP A 85 9.77 5.95 12.21
N LYS A 86 9.56 6.61 11.06
CA LYS A 86 8.63 7.74 10.96
C LYS A 86 7.16 7.32 11.00
N TYR A 87 6.82 6.19 10.39
CA TYR A 87 5.43 5.82 10.10
C TYR A 87 4.90 4.65 10.94
N PHE A 88 5.76 3.91 11.62
CA PHE A 88 5.41 2.73 12.41
C PHE A 88 6.12 2.75 13.77
N PRO A 89 5.53 2.15 14.81
CA PRO A 89 6.24 1.93 16.06
C PRO A 89 7.37 0.92 15.88
N GLU A 90 8.35 0.96 16.78
CA GLU A 90 9.55 0.10 16.76
C GLU A 90 9.21 -1.40 16.73
N LYS A 91 8.12 -1.79 17.40
CA LYS A 91 7.65 -3.19 17.46
C LYS A 91 6.21 -3.27 16.97
N LEU A 92 5.97 -4.22 16.06
CA LEU A 92 4.66 -4.50 15.49
C LEU A 92 4.11 -5.83 16.02
N ARG A 93 2.80 -5.86 16.26
CA ARG A 93 2.00 -7.07 16.43
C ARG A 93 1.51 -7.53 15.07
N TRP A 94 1.89 -8.75 14.71
CA TRP A 94 1.56 -9.43 13.45
C TRP A 94 0.43 -10.42 13.64
#